data_AF-A0A660W9T3-F1
#
_entry.id   AF-A0A660W9T3-F1
#
_cell.length_a   1.000
_cell.length_b   1.000
_cell.length_c   1.000
_cell.angle_alpha   90.00
_cell.angle_beta   90.00
_cell.angle_gamma   90.00
#
_symmetry.space_group_name_H-M   'P 1'
#
loop_
_entity.id
_entity.type
_entity.pdbx_description
1 polymer ?
#
loop_
_entity_poly.entity_id
_entity_poly.type
_entity_poly.pdbx_seq_one_letter_code
_entity_poly.pdbx_strand_id
1 'polypeptide(L)'
;RSKPVGTVLEEAGELVGSGARELILIGQDTTSYGRDLYGECRLPELVRRVAEIDGTRWLRILYTHPAYYTTELIALFSEIPKLCRYIDLPVQHASDRILTAMKRRVTRSKLEDLIGKLRGEIPGVTLRTSVIVGFPGETDADFAELLDFLGHARFDRLGCFTYSREEGTPAGEMPDQVPEEVKQERLDEVMRLQREISQAANARFVGREMEMVADGVTEDGRIVARSYREAPDVDGVIIVEDAGVDAGHFFNARITEAGPYDCKAVRHAQRQPSPED
;
A
#
# COMPACT_ATOMS: atom_id res chain seq x y z
N ARG A 1 -3.74 12.43 -17.48
CA ARG A 1 -2.66 12.78 -18.42
C ARG A 1 -1.37 12.84 -17.62
N SER A 2 -0.30 12.19 -18.07
CA SER A 2 0.99 12.21 -17.36
C SER A 2 1.67 13.59 -17.46
N LYS A 3 2.35 14.00 -16.38
CA LYS A 3 3.27 15.16 -16.39
C LYS A 3 4.63 14.75 -16.98
N PRO A 4 5.34 15.64 -17.71
CA PRO A 4 6.71 15.37 -18.11
C PRO A 4 7.63 15.08 -16.92
N VAL A 5 8.62 14.21 -17.10
CA VAL A 5 9.57 13.82 -16.04
C VAL A 5 10.24 15.05 -15.42
N GLY A 6 10.67 16.03 -16.22
CA GLY A 6 11.30 17.26 -15.74
C GLY A 6 10.41 18.02 -14.74
N THR A 7 9.13 18.20 -15.07
CA THR A 7 8.15 18.86 -14.19
C THR A 7 7.95 18.09 -12.88
N VAL A 8 7.91 16.75 -12.93
CA VAL A 8 7.78 15.94 -11.70
C VAL A 8 9.02 16.08 -10.81
N LEU A 9 10.22 16.18 -11.40
CA LEU A 9 11.47 16.36 -10.64
C LEU A 9 11.59 17.75 -10.04
N GLU A 10 11.15 18.79 -10.75
CA GLU A 10 11.07 20.16 -10.22
C GLU A 10 10.14 20.21 -9.00
N GLU A 11 8.91 19.70 -9.12
CA GLU A 11 7.94 19.64 -8.01
C GLU A 11 8.47 18.82 -6.82
N ALA A 12 9.08 17.66 -7.08
CA ALA A 12 9.67 16.83 -6.04
C ALA A 12 10.83 17.53 -5.33
N GLY A 13 11.67 18.26 -6.08
CA GLY A 13 12.76 19.06 -5.53
C GLY A 13 12.25 20.20 -4.64
N GLU A 14 11.19 20.89 -5.05
CA GLU A 14 10.53 21.94 -4.26
C GLU A 14 9.97 21.39 -2.94
N LEU A 15 9.28 20.23 -3.00
CA LEU A 15 8.74 19.57 -1.82
C LEU A 15 9.85 19.20 -0.83
N VAL A 16 10.94 18.58 -1.30
CA VAL A 16 12.07 18.22 -0.43
C VAL A 16 12.77 19.47 0.13
N GLY A 17 12.91 20.51 -0.70
CA GLY A 17 13.44 21.82 -0.28
C GLY A 17 12.59 22.49 0.80
N SER A 18 11.28 22.25 0.83
CA SER A 18 10.37 22.73 1.87
C SER A 18 10.35 21.87 3.15
N GLY A 19 11.12 20.77 3.19
CA GLY A 19 11.26 19.91 4.36
C GLY A 19 10.65 18.51 4.21
N ALA A 20 10.03 18.19 3.08
CA ALA A 20 9.54 16.83 2.84
C ALA A 20 10.69 15.80 2.88
N ARG A 21 10.39 14.61 3.39
CA ARG A 21 11.34 13.49 3.50
C ARG A 21 10.80 12.19 2.92
N GLU A 22 9.48 12.07 2.78
CA GLU A 22 8.82 11.00 2.03
C GLU A 22 8.19 11.61 0.77
N LEU A 23 8.50 11.05 -0.39
CA LEU A 23 7.87 11.38 -1.66
C LEU A 23 6.96 10.22 -2.08
N ILE A 24 5.73 10.54 -2.49
CA ILE A 24 4.74 9.54 -2.90
C ILE A 24 4.30 9.83 -4.34
N LEU A 25 4.62 8.90 -5.24
CA LEU A 25 4.18 8.96 -6.63
C LEU A 25 2.74 8.45 -6.73
N ILE A 26 1.84 9.31 -7.20
CA ILE A 26 0.41 9.03 -7.34
C ILE A 26 -0.09 9.32 -8.75
N GLY A 27 -1.14 8.60 -9.15
CA GLY A 27 -1.87 8.75 -10.40
C GLY A 27 -3.11 7.84 -10.39
N GLN A 28 -3.93 7.88 -11.45
CA GLN A 28 -5.05 6.93 -11.58
C GLN A 28 -4.56 5.48 -11.77
N ASP A 29 -3.51 5.33 -12.57
CA ASP A 29 -2.72 4.12 -12.71
C ASP A 29 -1.26 4.55 -12.87
N THR A 30 -0.51 4.50 -11.78
CA THR A 30 0.89 4.94 -11.75
C THR A 30 1.78 4.07 -12.64
N THR A 31 1.44 2.79 -12.83
CA THR A 31 2.18 1.86 -13.70
C THR A 31 2.01 2.11 -15.19
N SER A 32 1.05 2.97 -15.56
CA SER A 32 0.86 3.45 -16.93
C SER A 32 1.58 4.78 -17.22
N TYR A 33 2.31 5.35 -16.23
CA TYR A 33 3.00 6.62 -16.40
C TYR A 33 3.88 6.64 -17.66
N GLY A 34 3.70 7.69 -18.46
CA GLY A 34 4.47 7.94 -19.68
C GLY A 34 3.86 7.38 -20.95
N ARG A 35 2.92 6.42 -20.90
CA ARG A 35 2.34 5.83 -22.13
C ARG A 35 1.64 6.87 -23.00
N ASP A 36 0.94 7.83 -22.40
CA ASP A 36 0.21 8.87 -23.11
C ASP A 36 1.08 10.05 -23.57
N LEU A 37 2.32 10.15 -23.09
CA LEU A 37 3.23 11.27 -23.37
C LEU A 37 4.44 10.86 -24.22
N TYR A 38 5.03 9.70 -23.91
CA TYR A 38 6.25 9.18 -24.51
C TYR A 38 6.01 7.96 -25.41
N GLY A 39 4.78 7.43 -25.44
CA GLY A 39 4.43 6.22 -26.19
C GLY A 39 4.80 4.91 -25.49
N GLU A 40 5.48 4.97 -24.35
CA GLU A 40 5.93 3.81 -23.58
C GLU A 40 5.89 4.07 -22.06
N CYS A 41 5.97 3.01 -21.25
CA CYS A 41 6.01 3.17 -19.80
C CYS A 41 7.38 3.73 -19.38
N ARG A 42 7.36 4.81 -18.59
CA ARG A 42 8.56 5.49 -18.08
C ARG A 42 8.59 5.54 -16.55
N LEU A 43 7.73 4.78 -15.87
CA LEU A 43 7.71 4.74 -14.41
C LEU A 43 9.07 4.32 -13.81
N PRO A 44 9.77 3.27 -14.32
CA PRO A 44 11.08 2.92 -13.77
C PRO A 44 12.13 4.03 -13.88
N GLU A 45 12.18 4.75 -15.00
CA GLU A 45 13.05 5.92 -15.15
C GLU A 45 12.69 7.00 -14.14
N LEU A 46 11.40 7.34 -14.02
CA LEU A 46 10.94 8.36 -13.09
C LEU A 46 11.33 8.03 -11.65
N VAL A 47 11.10 6.78 -11.22
CA VAL A 47 11.42 6.32 -9.86
C VAL A 47 12.91 6.45 -9.58
N ARG A 48 13.79 6.04 -10.51
CA ARG A 48 15.24 6.20 -10.36
C ARG A 48 15.62 7.67 -10.18
N ARG A 49 15.12 8.55 -11.06
CA ARG A 49 15.46 9.98 -11.03
C ARG A 49 14.91 10.71 -9.80
N VAL A 50 13.71 10.36 -9.33
CA VAL A 50 13.16 10.92 -8.09
C VAL A 50 13.96 10.45 -6.87
N ALA A 51 14.41 9.19 -6.86
CA ALA A 51 15.23 8.66 -5.77
C ALA A 51 16.60 9.35 -5.65
N GLU A 52 17.13 9.92 -6.74
CA GLU A 52 18.38 10.68 -6.77
C GLU A 52 18.27 12.07 -6.12
N ILE A 53 17.05 12.58 -5.84
CA ILE A 53 16.87 13.88 -5.20
C ILE A 53 17.41 13.83 -3.77
N ASP A 54 18.40 14.69 -3.50
CA ASP A 54 19.02 14.86 -2.18
C ASP A 54 17.99 15.29 -1.14
N GLY A 55 18.01 14.67 0.04
CA GLY A 55 17.04 14.90 1.11
C GLY A 55 15.82 13.96 1.08
N THR A 56 15.58 13.25 -0.02
CA THR A 56 14.57 12.17 -0.07
C THR A 56 15.04 11.00 0.80
N ARG A 57 14.27 10.66 1.85
CA ARG A 57 14.51 9.50 2.72
C ARG A 57 13.71 8.29 2.25
N TRP A 58 12.41 8.48 2.02
CA TRP A 58 11.51 7.46 1.49
C TRP A 58 10.88 7.89 0.17
N LEU A 59 10.73 6.91 -0.71
CA LEU A 59 9.97 7.00 -1.96
C LEU A 59 8.92 5.90 -1.95
N ARG A 60 7.68 6.23 -2.27
CA ARG A 60 6.56 5.27 -2.34
C ARG A 60 5.81 5.42 -3.65
N ILE A 61 5.24 4.32 -4.12
CA ILE A 61 4.39 4.28 -5.31
C ILE A 61 3.02 3.76 -4.87
N LEU A 62 1.96 4.52 -5.16
CA LEU A 62 0.58 4.12 -4.89
C LEU A 62 -0.20 3.94 -6.20
N TYR A 63 -1.36 3.29 -6.12
CA TYR A 63 -2.30 3.14 -7.23
C TYR A 63 -1.68 2.44 -8.44
N THR A 64 -1.03 1.29 -8.19
CA THR A 64 -0.43 0.48 -9.25
C THR A 64 -1.45 -0.49 -9.85
N HIS A 65 -1.21 -0.96 -11.09
CA HIS A 65 -2.10 -1.92 -11.72
C HIS A 65 -1.40 -3.28 -11.90
N PRO A 66 -1.99 -4.40 -11.44
CA PRO A 66 -1.33 -5.71 -11.46
C PRO A 66 -0.91 -6.18 -12.85
N ALA A 67 -1.65 -5.82 -13.90
CA ALA A 67 -1.29 -6.17 -15.29
C ALA A 67 0.03 -5.56 -15.79
N TYR A 68 0.60 -4.56 -15.12
CA TYR A 68 1.72 -3.77 -15.65
C TYR A 68 2.98 -3.82 -14.77
N TYR A 69 3.08 -4.79 -13.87
CA TYR A 69 4.32 -5.07 -13.15
C TYR A 69 5.33 -5.81 -14.04
N THR A 70 6.28 -5.05 -14.57
CA THR A 70 7.41 -5.58 -15.33
C THR A 70 8.52 -6.08 -14.40
N THR A 71 9.39 -6.97 -14.90
CA THR A 71 10.59 -7.38 -14.15
C THR A 71 11.47 -6.17 -13.80
N GLU A 72 11.57 -5.18 -14.68
CA GLU A 72 12.32 -3.95 -14.40
C GLU A 72 11.74 -3.19 -13.21
N LEU A 73 10.42 -3.02 -13.14
CA LEU A 73 9.77 -2.33 -12.02
C LEU A 73 9.98 -3.06 -10.69
N ILE A 74 9.97 -4.39 -10.71
CA ILE A 74 10.21 -5.21 -9.51
C ILE A 74 11.68 -5.08 -9.05
N ALA A 75 12.63 -5.07 -9.97
CA ALA A 75 14.06 -4.94 -9.67
C ALA A 75 14.39 -3.65 -8.90
N LEU A 76 13.64 -2.55 -9.13
CA LEU A 76 13.84 -1.27 -8.45
C LEU A 76 13.82 -1.38 -6.92
N PHE A 77 13.01 -2.27 -6.35
CA PHE A 77 12.91 -2.45 -4.89
C PHE A 77 14.18 -3.03 -4.28
N SER A 78 15.02 -3.69 -5.08
CA SER A 78 16.36 -4.13 -4.67
C SER A 78 17.44 -3.10 -5.02
N GLU A 79 17.27 -2.35 -6.11
CA GLU A 79 18.24 -1.35 -6.61
C GLU A 79 18.22 -0.05 -5.79
N ILE A 80 17.05 0.36 -5.28
CA ILE A 80 16.83 1.68 -4.69
C ILE A 80 16.49 1.53 -3.20
N PRO A 81 17.45 1.75 -2.27
CA PRO A 81 17.21 1.63 -0.84
C PRO A 81 16.13 2.57 -0.28
N LYS A 82 15.94 3.74 -0.92
CA LYS A 82 14.91 4.73 -0.56
C LYS A 82 13.50 4.28 -0.95
N LEU A 83 13.35 3.32 -1.87
CA LEU A 83 12.05 2.84 -2.32
C LEU A 83 11.45 1.93 -1.24
N CYS A 84 10.36 2.37 -0.62
CA CYS A 84 9.65 1.59 0.39
C CYS A 84 9.26 0.24 -0.18
N ARG A 85 9.53 -0.85 0.56
CA ARG A 85 9.09 -2.21 0.19
C ARG A 85 7.59 -2.37 0.43
N TYR A 86 6.82 -1.59 -0.28
CA TYR A 86 5.39 -1.43 -0.15
C TYR A 86 4.79 -1.35 -1.54
N ILE A 87 3.86 -2.25 -1.82
CA ILE A 87 3.19 -2.34 -3.12
C ILE A 87 1.69 -2.23 -2.89
N ASP A 88 1.11 -1.16 -3.42
CA ASP A 88 -0.34 -0.96 -3.47
C ASP A 88 -0.90 -1.54 -4.77
N LEU A 89 -1.44 -2.76 -4.69
CA LEU A 89 -1.87 -3.59 -5.81
C LEU A 89 -3.39 -3.85 -5.79
N PRO A 90 -4.25 -2.87 -6.13
CA PRO A 90 -5.70 -3.06 -6.25
C PRO A 90 -6.10 -4.18 -7.23
N VAL A 91 -6.53 -5.33 -6.71
CA VAL A 91 -7.00 -6.47 -7.52
C VAL A 91 -8.47 -6.38 -7.90
N GLN A 92 -9.26 -5.64 -7.11
CA GLN A 92 -10.72 -5.47 -7.19
C GLN A 92 -11.54 -6.73 -6.91
N HIS A 93 -11.20 -7.86 -7.53
CA HIS A 93 -11.86 -9.14 -7.30
C HIS A 93 -10.88 -10.28 -7.62
N ALA A 94 -11.31 -11.52 -7.42
CA ALA A 94 -10.53 -12.71 -7.78
C ALA A 94 -11.28 -13.74 -8.66
N SER A 95 -12.53 -13.45 -9.04
CA SER A 95 -13.27 -14.32 -9.96
C SER A 95 -12.95 -13.85 -11.37
N ASP A 96 -12.51 -14.74 -12.23
CA ASP A 96 -12.16 -14.40 -13.62
C ASP A 96 -13.34 -13.81 -14.37
N ARG A 97 -14.57 -14.25 -14.04
CA ARG A 97 -15.80 -13.73 -14.61
C ARG A 97 -16.05 -12.29 -14.19
N ILE A 98 -15.92 -11.99 -12.89
CA ILE A 98 -16.09 -10.62 -12.36
C ILE A 98 -14.96 -9.70 -12.82
N LEU A 99 -13.72 -10.17 -12.82
CA LEU A 99 -12.57 -9.43 -13.34
C LEU A 99 -12.79 -9.05 -14.82
N THR A 100 -13.27 -9.99 -15.64
CA THR A 100 -13.61 -9.72 -17.03
C THR A 100 -14.72 -8.66 -17.15
N ALA A 101 -15.78 -8.76 -16.34
CA ALA A 101 -16.88 -7.78 -16.31
C ALA A 101 -16.41 -6.38 -15.86
N MET A 102 -15.48 -6.31 -14.91
CA MET A 102 -14.78 -5.09 -14.49
C MET A 102 -13.77 -4.57 -15.52
N LYS A 103 -13.62 -5.23 -16.69
CA LYS A 103 -12.64 -4.92 -17.73
C LYS A 103 -11.19 -4.98 -17.24
N ARG A 104 -10.94 -5.80 -16.21
CA ARG A 104 -9.59 -6.09 -15.72
C ARG A 104 -8.91 -7.04 -16.70
N ARG A 105 -7.68 -6.71 -17.09
CA ARG A 105 -6.86 -7.52 -18.00
C ARG A 105 -6.01 -8.56 -17.26
N VAL A 106 -6.55 -9.14 -16.19
CA VAL A 106 -5.89 -10.11 -15.31
C VAL A 106 -6.85 -11.25 -14.97
N THR A 107 -6.29 -12.39 -14.58
CA THR A 107 -7.01 -13.56 -14.06
C THR A 107 -6.49 -13.87 -12.67
N ARG A 108 -7.22 -14.67 -11.89
CA ARG A 108 -6.83 -15.13 -10.56
C ARG A 108 -5.43 -15.74 -10.57
N SER A 109 -5.18 -16.69 -11.47
CA SER A 109 -3.87 -17.34 -11.58
C SER A 109 -2.74 -16.33 -11.85
N LYS A 110 -2.95 -15.32 -12.71
CA LYS A 110 -1.94 -14.27 -12.94
C LYS A 110 -1.70 -13.40 -11.71
N LEU A 111 -2.74 -13.15 -10.92
CA LEU A 111 -2.62 -12.40 -9.67
C LEU A 111 -1.82 -13.21 -8.64
N GLU A 112 -2.12 -14.50 -8.49
CA GLU A 112 -1.38 -15.42 -7.61
C GLU A 112 0.09 -15.52 -8.01
N ASP A 113 0.39 -15.70 -9.31
CA ASP A 113 1.74 -15.73 -9.84
C ASP A 113 2.50 -14.43 -9.55
N LEU A 114 1.86 -13.28 -9.78
CA LEU A 114 2.47 -11.97 -9.50
C LEU A 114 2.75 -11.80 -8.01
N ILE A 115 1.79 -12.13 -7.13
CA ILE A 115 1.97 -12.03 -5.67
C ILE A 115 3.12 -12.93 -5.21
N GLY A 116 3.19 -14.15 -5.73
CA GLY A 116 4.29 -15.08 -5.47
C GLY A 116 5.63 -14.50 -5.90
N LYS A 117 5.71 -13.95 -7.11
CA LYS A 117 6.92 -13.29 -7.64
C LYS A 117 7.34 -12.10 -6.78
N LEU A 118 6.42 -11.21 -6.42
CA LEU A 118 6.69 -10.03 -5.61
C LEU A 118 7.27 -10.41 -4.24
N ARG A 119 6.71 -11.43 -3.58
CA ARG A 119 7.23 -11.93 -2.29
C ARG A 119 8.59 -12.61 -2.42
N GLY A 120 8.83 -13.30 -3.53
CA GLY A 120 10.11 -13.97 -3.80
C GLY A 120 11.24 -12.99 -4.11
N GLU A 121 10.95 -11.94 -4.88
CA GLU A 121 11.96 -10.97 -5.35
C GLU A 121 12.13 -9.76 -4.42
N ILE A 122 11.16 -9.48 -3.55
CA ILE A 122 11.19 -8.33 -2.62
C ILE A 122 11.04 -8.82 -1.17
N PRO A 123 12.13 -9.25 -0.51
CA PRO A 123 12.08 -9.69 0.88
C PRO A 123 11.54 -8.60 1.83
N GLY A 124 10.52 -8.97 2.62
CA GLY A 124 9.86 -8.04 3.54
C GLY A 124 8.88 -7.08 2.88
N VAL A 125 8.46 -7.32 1.63
CA VAL A 125 7.43 -6.52 0.98
C VAL A 125 6.12 -6.54 1.77
N THR A 126 5.52 -5.36 1.92
CA THR A 126 4.14 -5.18 2.36
C THR A 126 3.25 -5.07 1.15
N LEU A 127 2.28 -5.98 1.02
CA LEU A 127 1.29 -5.96 -0.05
C LEU A 127 -0.01 -5.38 0.45
N ARG A 128 -0.42 -4.25 -0.13
CA ARG A 128 -1.75 -3.68 0.03
C ARG A 128 -2.61 -4.01 -1.18
N THR A 129 -3.90 -4.24 -0.97
CA THR A 129 -4.86 -4.30 -2.07
C THR A 129 -6.17 -3.59 -1.74
N SER A 130 -7.05 -3.51 -2.74
CA SER A 130 -8.46 -3.20 -2.54
C SER A 130 -9.33 -4.16 -3.34
N VAL A 131 -10.49 -4.47 -2.76
CA VAL A 131 -11.52 -5.31 -3.36
C VAL A 131 -12.88 -4.62 -3.33
N ILE A 132 -13.73 -4.94 -4.30
CA ILE A 132 -15.11 -4.49 -4.39
C ILE A 132 -15.99 -5.72 -4.31
N VAL A 133 -16.96 -5.71 -3.41
CA VAL A 133 -17.99 -6.76 -3.27
C VAL A 133 -19.35 -6.25 -3.75
N GLY A 134 -20.19 -7.16 -4.19
CA GLY A 134 -21.51 -6.85 -4.71
C GLY A 134 -21.49 -6.20 -6.09
N PHE A 135 -20.44 -6.43 -6.89
CA PHE A 135 -20.41 -5.96 -8.27
C PHE A 135 -21.61 -6.54 -9.05
N PRO A 136 -22.20 -5.82 -10.01
CA PRO A 136 -23.35 -6.32 -10.76
C PRO A 136 -23.06 -7.68 -11.40
N GLY A 137 -23.90 -8.66 -11.06
CA GLY A 137 -23.80 -10.06 -11.47
C GLY A 137 -22.99 -10.94 -10.54
N GLU A 138 -22.40 -10.45 -9.44
CA GLU A 138 -21.61 -11.25 -8.47
C GLU A 138 -22.44 -12.29 -7.73
N THR A 139 -22.11 -13.57 -7.93
CA THR A 139 -22.79 -14.71 -7.29
C THR A 139 -22.05 -15.16 -6.04
N ASP A 140 -22.69 -16.03 -5.26
CA ASP A 140 -22.07 -16.61 -4.06
C ASP A 140 -20.82 -17.45 -4.38
N ALA A 141 -20.77 -18.07 -5.56
CA ALA A 141 -19.58 -18.79 -6.01
C ALA A 141 -18.40 -17.84 -6.26
N ASP A 142 -18.65 -16.69 -6.93
CA ASP A 142 -17.59 -15.69 -7.15
C ASP A 142 -17.10 -15.11 -5.82
N PHE A 143 -18.01 -14.86 -4.89
CA PHE A 143 -17.66 -14.36 -3.57
C PHE A 143 -16.85 -15.39 -2.76
N ALA A 144 -17.23 -16.67 -2.82
CA ALA A 144 -16.45 -17.75 -2.21
C ALA A 144 -15.04 -17.84 -2.82
N GLU A 145 -14.91 -17.70 -4.14
CA GLU A 145 -13.60 -17.61 -4.82
C GLU A 145 -12.77 -16.42 -4.34
N LEU A 146 -13.41 -15.27 -4.08
CA LEU A 146 -12.74 -14.10 -3.52
C LEU A 146 -12.20 -14.37 -2.11
N LEU A 147 -13.02 -14.90 -1.21
CA LEU A 147 -12.59 -15.24 0.15
C LEU A 147 -11.45 -16.26 0.16
N ASP A 148 -11.56 -17.30 -0.65
CA ASP A 148 -10.53 -18.31 -0.83
C ASP A 148 -9.21 -17.69 -1.34
N PHE A 149 -9.30 -16.84 -2.37
CA PHE A 149 -8.13 -16.11 -2.88
C PHE A 149 -7.49 -15.23 -1.80
N LEU A 150 -8.28 -14.45 -1.03
CA LEU A 150 -7.74 -13.60 0.02
C LEU A 150 -7.06 -14.39 1.14
N GLY A 151 -7.65 -15.54 1.52
CA GLY A 151 -7.08 -16.47 2.49
C GLY A 151 -5.71 -17.01 2.09
N HIS A 152 -5.51 -17.28 0.80
CA HIS A 152 -4.24 -17.76 0.24
C HIS A 152 -3.25 -16.62 -0.04
N ALA A 153 -3.73 -15.54 -0.66
CA ALA A 153 -2.94 -14.38 -1.02
C ALA A 153 -2.42 -13.64 0.22
N ARG A 154 -3.15 -13.64 1.34
CA ARG A 154 -2.73 -13.09 2.64
C ARG A 154 -2.12 -11.68 2.54
N PHE A 155 -2.83 -10.74 1.92
CA PHE A 155 -2.37 -9.34 1.85
C PHE A 155 -2.15 -8.78 3.25
N ASP A 156 -1.06 -8.04 3.44
CA ASP A 156 -0.76 -7.38 4.72
C ASP A 156 -1.86 -6.36 5.07
N ARG A 157 -2.37 -5.68 4.03
CA ARG A 157 -3.39 -4.63 4.14
C ARG A 157 -4.42 -4.78 3.02
N LEU A 158 -5.69 -4.58 3.33
CA LEU A 158 -6.76 -4.60 2.34
C LEU A 158 -7.87 -3.65 2.74
N GLY A 159 -8.36 -2.88 1.76
CA GLY A 159 -9.65 -2.18 1.84
C GLY A 159 -10.73 -2.97 1.09
N CYS A 160 -11.91 -3.11 1.69
CA CYS A 160 -13.09 -3.67 1.04
C CYS A 160 -14.15 -2.59 0.89
N PHE A 161 -14.74 -2.49 -0.29
CA PHE A 161 -15.78 -1.52 -0.60
C PHE A 161 -17.00 -2.22 -1.19
N THR A 162 -18.21 -1.79 -0.84
CA THR A 162 -19.40 -2.23 -1.56
C THR A 162 -19.45 -1.53 -2.91
N TYR A 163 -19.92 -2.22 -3.94
CA TYR A 163 -20.19 -1.59 -5.22
C TYR A 163 -21.27 -0.51 -5.07
N SER A 164 -20.92 0.71 -5.43
CA SER A 164 -21.86 1.82 -5.53
C SER A 164 -22.25 2.05 -6.98
N ARG A 165 -23.56 2.15 -7.23
CA ARG A 165 -24.09 2.35 -8.58
C ARG A 165 -23.92 3.81 -8.99
N GLU A 166 -23.13 4.03 -10.04
CA GLU A 166 -22.95 5.35 -10.64
C GLU A 166 -23.65 5.43 -12.00
N GLU A 167 -24.53 6.42 -12.17
CA GLU A 167 -25.24 6.67 -13.43
C GLU A 167 -24.25 6.96 -14.58
N GLY A 168 -24.53 6.41 -15.77
CA GLY A 168 -23.70 6.58 -16.96
C GLY A 168 -22.44 5.71 -17.00
N THR A 169 -22.20 4.86 -15.98
CA THR A 169 -21.13 3.86 -16.03
C THR A 169 -21.63 2.54 -16.62
N PRO A 170 -20.80 1.78 -17.36
CA PRO A 170 -21.20 0.48 -17.90
C PRO A 170 -21.70 -0.50 -16.83
N ALA A 171 -21.11 -0.47 -15.63
CA ALA A 171 -21.55 -1.30 -14.51
C ALA A 171 -22.89 -0.83 -13.94
N GLY A 172 -23.13 0.50 -13.90
CA GLY A 172 -24.39 1.06 -13.39
C GLY A 172 -25.60 0.76 -14.26
N GLU A 173 -25.39 0.38 -15.52
CA GLU A 173 -26.42 -0.02 -16.47
C GLU A 173 -26.66 -1.54 -16.50
N MET A 174 -25.83 -2.34 -15.81
CA MET A 174 -26.01 -3.79 -15.75
C MET A 174 -27.31 -4.16 -15.00
N PRO A 175 -28.12 -5.11 -15.51
CA PRO A 175 -29.41 -5.46 -14.90
C PRO A 175 -29.26 -6.21 -13.58
N ASP A 176 -28.18 -6.98 -13.41
CA ASP A 176 -28.00 -7.93 -12.30
C ASP A 176 -27.40 -7.24 -11.06
N GLN A 177 -28.02 -6.16 -10.59
CA GLN A 177 -27.56 -5.44 -9.39
C GLN A 177 -27.71 -6.31 -8.14
N VAL A 178 -26.68 -6.34 -7.29
CA VAL A 178 -26.71 -7.08 -6.02
C VAL A 178 -27.43 -6.26 -4.93
N PRO A 179 -28.33 -6.85 -4.12
CA PRO A 179 -28.98 -6.14 -3.01
C PRO A 179 -27.98 -5.62 -1.97
N GLU A 180 -28.25 -4.45 -1.38
CA GLU A 180 -27.32 -3.80 -0.44
C GLU A 180 -27.02 -4.65 0.80
N GLU A 181 -28.03 -5.36 1.32
CA GLU A 181 -27.87 -6.29 2.45
C GLU A 181 -26.82 -7.37 2.15
N VAL A 182 -26.86 -7.96 0.95
CA VAL A 182 -25.88 -8.96 0.51
C VAL A 182 -24.48 -8.33 0.36
N LYS A 183 -24.38 -7.08 -0.13
CA LYS A 183 -23.07 -6.41 -0.23
C LYS A 183 -22.47 -6.16 1.15
N GLN A 184 -23.30 -5.76 2.11
CA GLN A 184 -22.85 -5.49 3.47
C GLN A 184 -22.40 -6.78 4.17
N GLU A 185 -23.17 -7.87 4.04
CA GLU A 185 -22.77 -9.19 4.56
C GLU A 185 -21.42 -9.64 3.98
N ARG A 186 -21.24 -9.49 2.66
CA ARG A 186 -19.98 -9.82 1.98
C ARG A 186 -18.82 -8.94 2.44
N LEU A 187 -19.06 -7.64 2.64
CA LEU A 187 -18.05 -6.72 3.16
C LEU A 187 -17.62 -7.13 4.57
N ASP A 188 -18.58 -7.41 5.46
CA ASP A 188 -18.30 -7.79 6.84
C ASP A 188 -17.48 -9.08 6.90
N GLU A 189 -17.81 -10.06 6.06
CA GLU A 189 -17.10 -11.32 5.98
C GLU A 189 -15.66 -11.17 5.44
N VAL A 190 -15.46 -10.36 4.40
CA VAL A 190 -14.11 -10.01 3.91
C VAL A 190 -13.30 -9.31 4.99
N MET A 191 -13.88 -8.34 5.68
CA MET A 191 -13.20 -7.57 6.72
C MET A 191 -12.88 -8.43 7.96
N ARG A 192 -13.73 -9.40 8.29
CA ARG A 192 -13.49 -10.39 9.35
C ARG A 192 -12.28 -11.26 9.03
N LEU A 193 -12.24 -11.85 7.84
CA LEU A 193 -11.08 -12.63 7.37
C LEU A 193 -9.80 -11.77 7.35
N GLN A 194 -9.89 -10.57 6.78
CA GLN A 194 -8.72 -9.69 6.64
C GLN A 194 -8.16 -9.25 7.99
N ARG A 195 -9.00 -9.04 9.01
CA ARG A 195 -8.55 -8.69 10.36
C ARG A 195 -7.55 -9.70 10.91
N GLU A 196 -7.85 -10.99 10.76
CA GLU A 196 -6.96 -12.08 11.20
C GLU A 196 -5.66 -12.11 10.41
N ILE A 197 -5.75 -11.90 9.09
CA ILE A 197 -4.59 -11.86 8.20
C ILE A 197 -3.66 -10.69 8.56
N SER A 198 -4.19 -9.48 8.71
CA SER A 198 -3.42 -8.27 9.02
C SER A 198 -2.80 -8.35 10.42
N GLN A 199 -3.50 -8.88 11.42
CA GLN A 199 -2.92 -9.11 12.75
C GLN A 199 -1.73 -10.08 12.67
N ALA A 200 -1.88 -11.19 11.95
CA ALA A 200 -0.79 -12.14 11.74
C ALA A 200 0.38 -11.55 10.95
N ALA A 201 0.12 -10.63 10.02
CA ALA A 201 1.16 -9.91 9.28
C ALA A 201 1.96 -8.97 10.19
N ASN A 202 1.27 -8.15 11.00
CA ASN A 202 1.88 -7.21 11.94
C ASN A 202 2.64 -7.92 13.06
N ALA A 203 2.12 -9.05 13.56
CA ALA A 203 2.75 -9.83 14.62
C ALA A 203 4.19 -10.30 14.28
N ARG A 204 4.51 -10.46 12.98
CA ARG A 204 5.86 -10.83 12.51
C ARG A 204 6.92 -9.77 12.79
N PHE A 205 6.49 -8.53 13.06
CA PHE A 205 7.35 -7.40 13.34
C PHE A 205 7.51 -7.12 14.83
N VAL A 206 6.71 -7.74 15.71
CA VAL A 206 6.90 -7.64 17.16
C VAL A 206 8.31 -8.07 17.53
N GLY A 207 8.98 -7.26 18.35
CA GLY A 207 10.37 -7.44 18.75
C GLY A 207 11.39 -6.95 17.73
N ARG A 208 11.01 -6.55 16.51
CA ARG A 208 11.94 -5.99 15.52
C ARG A 208 12.12 -4.49 15.72
N GLU A 209 13.33 -4.03 15.46
CA GLU A 209 13.64 -2.62 15.35
C GLU A 209 13.39 -2.16 13.91
N MET A 210 12.70 -1.04 13.77
CA MET A 210 12.32 -0.47 12.47
C MET A 210 12.60 1.03 12.47
N GLU A 211 13.05 1.52 11.31
CA GLU A 211 13.03 2.95 11.03
C GLU A 211 11.59 3.42 10.85
N MET A 212 11.26 4.54 11.47
CA MET A 212 9.95 5.17 11.47
C MET A 212 10.08 6.67 11.22
N VAL A 213 9.03 7.27 10.66
CA VAL A 213 8.85 8.72 10.57
C VAL A 213 7.75 9.15 11.54
N ALA A 214 7.97 10.23 12.28
CA ALA A 214 6.95 10.85 13.11
C ALA A 214 6.03 11.70 12.23
N ASP A 215 4.72 11.46 12.26
CA ASP A 215 3.74 12.32 11.59
C ASP A 215 3.14 13.35 12.54
N GLY A 216 3.18 13.08 13.85
CA GLY A 216 2.67 14.00 14.86
C GLY A 216 2.68 13.42 16.26
N VAL A 217 1.88 14.03 17.13
CA VAL A 217 1.69 13.62 18.52
C VAL A 217 0.21 13.49 18.84
N THR A 218 -0.10 12.52 19.68
CA THR A 218 -1.42 12.34 20.30
C THR A 218 -1.66 13.41 21.38
N GLU A 219 -2.91 13.55 21.83
CA GLU A 219 -3.27 14.48 22.91
C GLU A 219 -2.55 14.16 24.24
N ASP A 220 -2.23 12.89 24.48
CA ASP A 220 -1.50 12.43 25.67
C ASP A 220 0.02 12.39 25.47
N GLY A 221 0.54 12.97 24.39
CA GLY A 221 1.96 13.24 24.17
C GLY A 221 2.77 12.09 23.58
N ARG A 222 2.13 10.98 23.19
CA ARG A 222 2.77 9.87 22.47
C ARG A 222 2.95 10.21 20.99
N ILE A 223 4.02 9.72 20.37
CA ILE A 223 4.30 9.96 18.96
C ILE A 223 3.38 9.07 18.10
N VAL A 224 2.77 9.68 17.08
CA VAL A 224 2.11 8.98 15.97
C VAL A 224 3.13 8.83 14.85
N ALA A 225 3.45 7.59 14.48
CA ALA A 225 4.50 7.30 13.52
C ALA A 225 4.08 6.26 12.48
N ARG A 226 4.89 6.16 11.42
CA ARG A 226 4.77 5.15 10.36
C ARG A 226 6.12 4.54 10.08
N SER A 227 6.14 3.25 9.72
CA SER A 227 7.28 2.61 9.07
C SER A 227 7.10 2.63 7.54
N TYR A 228 8.03 2.04 6.80
CA TYR A 228 7.86 1.88 5.34
C TYR A 228 6.58 1.10 4.97
N ARG A 229 5.99 0.36 5.91
CA ARG A 229 4.81 -0.49 5.71
C ARG A 229 3.47 0.24 5.77
N GLU A 230 3.46 1.50 6.21
CA GLU A 230 2.24 2.31 6.38
C GLU A 230 2.26 3.48 5.39
N ALA A 231 1.32 3.49 4.45
CA ALA A 231 1.01 4.68 3.66
C ALA A 231 0.23 5.71 4.51
N PRO A 232 0.52 7.01 4.38
CA PRO A 232 -0.21 8.04 5.12
C PRO A 232 -1.71 8.03 4.77
N ASP A 233 -2.54 8.42 5.74
CA ASP A 233 -4.01 8.59 5.67
C ASP A 233 -4.85 7.34 5.35
N VAL A 234 -4.23 6.28 4.86
CA VAL A 234 -4.93 5.10 4.32
C VAL A 234 -4.69 3.85 5.15
N ASP A 235 -3.49 3.71 5.72
CA ASP A 235 -3.13 2.59 6.56
C ASP A 235 -3.21 2.94 8.06
N GLY A 236 -3.01 1.93 8.91
CA GLY A 236 -2.90 2.15 10.35
C GLY A 236 -1.62 2.87 10.75
N VAL A 237 -1.51 3.19 12.04
CA VAL A 237 -0.39 3.93 12.62
C VAL A 237 0.40 3.09 13.61
N ILE A 238 1.61 3.56 13.92
CA ILE A 238 2.43 3.04 15.00
C ILE A 238 2.42 4.08 16.13
N ILE A 239 1.88 3.70 17.28
CA ILE A 239 1.91 4.54 18.47
C ILE A 239 3.20 4.24 19.24
N VAL A 240 4.04 5.26 19.42
CA VAL A 240 5.30 5.11 20.15
C VAL A 240 5.13 5.69 21.55
N GLU A 241 5.36 4.85 22.57
CA GLU A 241 5.25 5.19 24.00
C GLU A 241 6.47 6.01 24.47
N ASP A 242 6.78 7.09 23.74
CA ASP A 242 7.86 8.04 24.00
C ASP A 242 7.48 9.41 23.41
N ALA A 243 8.23 10.46 23.76
CA ALA A 243 8.06 11.82 23.27
C ALA A 243 9.38 12.38 22.68
N GLY A 244 9.34 13.62 22.21
CA GLY A 244 10.55 14.35 21.80
C GLY A 244 11.08 13.98 20.41
N VAL A 245 10.19 13.61 19.50
CA VAL A 245 10.49 13.57 18.06
C VAL A 245 9.50 14.47 17.34
N ASP A 246 10.01 15.48 16.65
CA ASP A 246 9.19 16.40 15.85
C ASP A 246 8.68 15.71 14.58
N ALA A 247 7.50 16.12 14.12
CA ALA A 247 6.94 15.64 12.86
C ALA A 247 7.93 15.81 11.69
N GLY A 248 7.97 14.83 10.80
CA GLY A 248 8.91 14.73 9.68
C GLY A 248 10.28 14.13 10.01
N HIS A 249 10.61 13.90 11.30
CA HIS A 249 11.88 13.30 11.68
C HIS A 249 11.82 11.77 11.70
N PHE A 250 12.93 11.17 11.31
CA PHE A 250 13.13 9.73 11.29
C PHE A 250 13.84 9.25 12.55
N PHE A 251 13.42 8.10 13.07
CA PHE A 251 14.00 7.49 14.26
C PHE A 251 13.83 5.97 14.23
N ASN A 252 14.58 5.25 15.05
CA ASN A 252 14.41 3.81 15.23
C ASN A 252 13.61 3.52 16.49
N ALA A 253 12.64 2.62 16.37
CA ALA A 253 11.88 2.10 17.51
C ALA A 253 11.62 0.61 17.33
N ARG A 254 11.42 -0.09 18.44
CA ARG A 254 11.12 -1.52 18.48
C ARG A 254 9.62 -1.72 18.64
N ILE A 255 9.00 -2.47 17.74
CA ILE A 255 7.59 -2.86 17.87
C ILE A 255 7.43 -3.78 19.08
N THR A 256 6.49 -3.46 19.97
CA THR A 256 6.21 -4.24 21.20
C THR A 256 4.89 -4.97 21.14
N GLU A 257 3.90 -4.39 20.46
CA GLU A 257 2.56 -4.96 20.31
C GLU A 257 2.06 -4.74 18.88
N ALA A 258 1.24 -5.68 18.40
CA ALA A 258 0.64 -5.63 17.07
C ALA A 258 -0.86 -5.91 17.17
N GLY A 259 -1.66 -4.92 16.78
CA GLY A 259 -3.08 -5.10 16.47
C GLY A 259 -3.30 -5.43 14.99
N PRO A 260 -4.58 -5.57 14.57
CA PRO A 260 -4.90 -5.83 13.18
C PRO A 260 -4.51 -4.67 12.24
N TYR A 261 -4.62 -3.43 12.69
CA TYR A 261 -4.33 -2.25 11.87
C TYR A 261 -3.15 -1.43 12.41
N ASP A 262 -3.15 -1.21 13.72
CA ASP A 262 -2.15 -0.39 14.42
C ASP A 262 -1.14 -1.25 15.20
N CYS A 263 0.04 -0.70 15.43
CA CYS A 263 1.08 -1.30 16.29
C CYS A 263 1.47 -0.34 17.41
N LYS A 264 2.13 -0.87 18.45
CA LYS A 264 2.84 -0.07 19.44
C LYS A 264 4.33 -0.29 19.36
N ALA A 265 5.09 0.74 19.70
CA ALA A 265 6.54 0.67 19.73
C ALA A 265 7.13 1.44 20.92
N VAL A 266 8.40 1.15 21.22
CA VAL A 266 9.21 1.90 22.17
C VAL A 266 10.55 2.26 21.52
N ARG A 267 11.01 3.48 21.76
CA ARG A 267 12.39 3.86 21.43
C ARG A 267 13.32 3.26 22.48
N HIS A 268 14.52 2.85 22.08
CA HIS A 268 15.55 2.57 23.10
C HIS A 268 15.91 3.89 23.75
N ALA A 269 15.90 3.93 25.08
CA ALA A 269 16.52 5.02 25.81
C ALA A 269 17.95 5.18 25.28
N GLN A 270 18.31 6.38 24.81
CA GLN A 270 19.71 6.69 24.58
C GLN A 270 20.44 6.37 25.87
N ARG A 271 21.39 5.42 25.85
CA ARG A 271 22.36 5.31 26.94
C ARG A 271 22.98 6.69 27.05
N GLN A 272 22.70 7.41 28.14
CA GLN A 272 23.51 8.56 28.50
C GLN A 272 24.97 8.08 28.52
N PRO A 273 25.92 8.81 27.92
CA PRO A 273 27.31 8.50 28.16
C PRO A 273 27.54 8.49 29.67
N SER A 274 28.16 7.41 30.15
CA SER A 274 28.69 7.32 31.51
C SER A 274 29.43 8.62 31.82
N PRO A 275 29.22 9.27 32.99
CA PRO A 275 30.01 10.43 33.40
C PRO A 275 31.49 10.12 33.68
N GLU A 276 31.94 8.89 33.44
CA GLU A 276 33.30 8.45 33.66
C GLU A 276 33.85 7.82 32.38
N ASP A 277 34.59 8.63 31.61
CA ASP A 277 35.76 8.30 30.79
C ASP A 277 36.72 9.51 30.77
#